data_AF-A0AB72V8D9-F1
#
_entry.id   AF-A0AB72V8D9-F1
#
_cell.length_a   1.000
_cell.length_b   1.000
_cell.length_c   1.000
_cell.angle_alpha   90.00
_cell.angle_beta   90.00
_cell.angle_gamma   90.00
#
_symmetry.space_group_name_H-M   'P 1'
#
loop_
_entity.id
_entity.type
_entity.pdbx_description
1 polymer ?
#
loop_
_entity_poly.entity_id
_entity_poly.type
_entity_poly.pdbx_seq_one_letter_code
_entity_poly.pdbx_strand_id
1 'polypeptide(L)' 'MPRKYSVELKEKAVHQIIEMVRLESCSLHRAYTEVGELWSISSHVAGLVP' A
#
# COMPACT_ATOMS: atom_id res chain seq x y z
N MET A 1 4.23 -5.40 20.53
CA MET A 1 4.31 -6.47 19.50
C MET A 1 4.52 -5.81 18.15
N PRO A 2 5.53 -6.18 17.35
CA PRO A 2 5.58 -5.74 15.97
C PRO A 2 4.32 -6.33 15.30
N ARG A 3 3.42 -5.48 14.82
CA ARG A 3 2.27 -5.92 14.04
C ARG A 3 2.82 -6.50 12.75
N LYS A 4 3.13 -7.80 12.74
CA LYS A 4 3.45 -8.52 11.50
C LYS A 4 2.17 -8.49 10.67
N TYR A 5 2.12 -7.61 9.68
CA TYR A 5 1.10 -7.68 8.65
C TYR A 5 1.14 -9.08 8.02
N SER A 6 -0.02 -9.72 7.94
CA SER A 6 -0.15 -11.01 7.25
C SER A 6 0.32 -10.85 5.81
N VAL A 7 0.95 -11.90 5.27
CA VAL A 7 1.37 -11.94 3.85
C VAL A 7 0.18 -11.60 2.94
N GLU A 8 -1.00 -12.13 3.26
CA GLU A 8 -2.24 -11.87 2.53
C GLU A 8 -2.59 -10.37 2.49
N LEU A 9 -2.35 -9.63 3.58
CA LEU A 9 -2.64 -8.21 3.65
C LEU A 9 -1.68 -7.39 2.78
N LYS A 10 -0.40 -7.80 2.72
CA LYS A 10 0.57 -7.18 1.82
C LYS A 10 0.24 -7.45 0.35
N GLU A 11 -0.14 -8.68 0.02
CA GLU A 11 -0.52 -9.05 -1.35
C GLU A 11 -1.78 -8.30 -1.80
N LYS A 12 -2.78 -8.14 -0.93
CA LYS A 12 -3.97 -7.33 -1.21
C LYS A 12 -3.62 -5.86 -1.43
N ALA A 13 -2.76 -5.28 -0.60
CA ALA A 13 -2.32 -3.90 -0.76
C ALA A 13 -1.59 -3.67 -2.09
N VAL A 14 -0.68 -4.57 -2.48
CA VAL A 14 0.06 -4.48 -3.74
C VAL A 14 -0.88 -4.57 -4.95
N HIS A 15 -1.84 -5.51 -4.95
CA HIS A 15 -2.82 -5.60 -6.03
C HIS A 15 -3.64 -4.31 -6.17
N GLN A 16 -4.10 -3.74 -5.06
CA GLN A 16 -4.89 -2.51 -5.09
C GLN A 16 -4.09 -1.31 -5.60
N ILE A 17 -2.81 -1.19 -5.22
CA ILE A 17 -1.91 -0.15 -5.72
C ILE A 17 -1.73 -0.28 -7.25
N ILE A 18 -1.53 -1.50 -7.75
CA ILE A 18 -1.38 -1.75 -9.19
C ILE A 18 -2.68 -1.39 -9.94
N GLU A 19 -3.84 -1.73 -9.40
CA GLU A 19 -5.13 -1.37 -10.00
C GLU A 19 -5.36 0.14 -10.00
N MET A 20 -5.06 0.85 -8.91
CA MET A 20 -5.19 2.31 -8.86
C MET A 20 -4.27 3.01 -9.88
N VAL A 21 -3.01 2.61 -9.96
CA VAL A 21 -2.07 3.17 -10.95
C VAL A 21 -2.57 2.91 -12.38
N ARG A 22 -3.14 1.73 -12.65
CA ARG A 22 -3.66 1.37 -13.97
C ARG A 22 -4.94 2.14 -14.33
N LEU A 23 -5.90 2.23 -13.40
CA LEU A 23 -7.22 2.80 -13.66
C LEU A 23 -7.23 4.32 -13.59
N GLU A 24 -6.51 4.89 -12.63
CA GLU A 24 -6.53 6.33 -12.36
C GLU A 24 -5.34 7.06 -12.99
N SER A 25 -4.40 6.34 -13.64
CA SER A 25 -3.13 6.89 -14.14
C SER A 25 -2.39 7.72 -13.08
N CYS A 26 -2.57 7.39 -11.80
CA CYS A 26 -1.94 8.09 -10.69
C CYS A 26 -0.50 7.59 -10.48
N SER A 27 0.35 8.44 -9.91
CA SER A 27 1.73 8.03 -9.59
C SER A 27 1.73 6.90 -8.54
N LEU A 28 2.68 5.97 -8.65
CA LEU A 28 2.88 4.91 -7.63
C LEU A 28 2.93 5.49 -6.21
N HIS A 29 3.64 6.60 -6.01
CA HIS A 29 3.75 7.26 -4.70
C HIS A 29 2.39 7.66 -4.12
N ARG A 30 1.51 8.23 -4.94
CA ARG A 30 0.14 8.59 -4.54
C ARG A 30 -0.67 7.35 -4.20
N ALA A 31 -0.62 6.32 -5.03
CA ALA A 31 -1.32 5.05 -4.78
C ALA A 31 -0.84 4.37 -3.49
N TYR A 32 0.47 4.36 -3.21
CA TYR A 32 1.02 3.86 -1.94
C TYR A 32 0.51 4.64 -0.73
N THR A 33 0.41 5.97 -0.85
CA THR A 33 -0.07 6.84 0.22
C THR A 33 -1.55 6.59 0.49
N GLU A 34 -2.39 6.59 -0.56
CA GLU A 34 -3.84 6.38 -0.43
C GLU A 34 -4.19 4.98 0.08
N VAL A 35 -3.52 3.93 -0.41
CA VAL A 35 -3.71 2.56 0.10
C VAL A 35 -3.15 2.43 1.53
N GLY A 36 -2.03 3.09 1.84
CA GLY A 36 -1.48 3.12 3.20
C GLY A 36 -2.44 3.74 4.21
N GLU A 37 -3.02 4.88 3.87
CA GLU A 37 -4.06 5.55 4.68
C GLU A 37 -5.32 4.71 4.81
N LEU A 38 -5.84 4.18 3.69
CA LEU A 38 -7.06 3.36 3.65
C LEU A 38 -6.95 2.11 4.52
N TRP A 39 -5.80 1.45 4.52
CA TRP A 39 -5.57 0.22 5.28
C TRP A 39 -5.02 0.47 6.69
N SER A 40 -4.88 1.74 7.11
CA SER A 40 -4.15 2.13 8.32
C SER A 40 -2.75 1.49 8.40
N ILE A 41 -2.16 1.19 7.23
CA ILE A 41 -0.77 0.81 7.11
C ILE A 41 -0.01 2.12 7.15
N SER A 42 0.28 2.58 8.37
CA SER A 42 1.10 3.78 8.57
C SER A 42 2.34 3.67 7.68
N SER A 43 2.64 4.74 6.96
CA SER A 43 3.84 4.91 6.11
C SER A 43 5.15 4.60 6.84
N HIS A 44 5.14 4.54 8.18
CA HIS A 44 6.23 4.02 9.01
C HIS A 44 6.47 2.51 8.94
N VAL A 45 5.48 1.69 8.54
CA VAL A 45 5.59 0.22 8.51
C VAL A 45 5.63 -0.32 7.08
N ALA A 46 5.12 0.44 6.12
CA ALA A 46 5.40 0.23 4.73
C ALA A 46 6.84 0.70 4.45
N GLY A 47 7.84 -0.15 4.68
CA GLY A 47 9.18 -0.02 4.07
C GLY A 47 9.10 -0.21 2.55
N LEU A 48 8.23 0.57 1.91
CA LEU A 48 7.85 0.59 0.50
C LEU A 48 8.00 2.00 -0.09
N VAL A 49 8.76 2.86 0.60
CA VAL A 49 9.42 4.01 -0.01
C VAL A 49 10.90 3.63 -0.09
N PRO A 50 11.54 3.75 -1.27
CA PRO A 50 12.92 3.32 -1.49
C PRO A 50 13.94 4.00 -0.57
#